data_AF-A0A7C4TUE6-F1
#
_entry.id   AF-A0A7C4TUE6-F1
#
_cell.length_a   1.000
_cell.length_b   1.000
_cell.length_c   1.000
_cell.angle_alpha   90.00
_cell.angle_beta   90.00
_cell.angle_gamma   90.00
#
_symmetry.space_group_name_H-M   'P 1'
#
loop_
_entity.id
_entity.type
_entity.pdbx_description
1 polymer ?
#
loop_
_entity_poly.entity_id
_entity_poly.type
_entity_poly.pdbx_seq_one_letter_code
_entity_poly.pdbx_strand_id
1 'polypeptide(L)'
;MGRRSDYENELNPIEEKLTEIIASSDFRGIKFAEIVKIAEKHGISRATTARYLNRMTKKGIVRKDSAYRLAMEAVHWRHAQRSLFSVLAMHLFDDIYEKASSGKLTDKEFAKLFSSKIGVLAMYTMLVGLSKAERNPEEGGKWIEEAFGTLIQKDGWRVCLNRQIFGGPIRLQHPIKLEQPIAPEIIVEEGTIYVKLPRAIEPGLAIKVLKGLPPIPKKRLEELKAALAELYPNEVKILDGVLNQIKEAARISKMG
;
A
#
# COMPACT_ATOMS: atom_id res chain seq x y z
N MET A 1 7.21 -28.21 -22.11
CA MET A 1 8.32 -27.32 -21.67
C MET A 1 7.70 -26.00 -21.22
N GLY A 2 7.79 -25.70 -19.93
CA GLY A 2 7.06 -24.60 -19.31
C GLY A 2 7.66 -23.24 -19.65
N ARG A 3 6.81 -22.30 -20.09
CA ARG A 3 7.10 -20.86 -20.03
C ARG A 3 6.92 -20.43 -18.57
N ARG A 4 8.00 -20.49 -17.80
CA ARG A 4 8.13 -19.69 -16.58
C ARG A 4 8.19 -18.23 -17.02
N SER A 5 7.38 -17.41 -16.38
CA SER A 5 7.29 -15.97 -16.58
C SER A 5 8.56 -15.27 -16.11
N ASP A 6 9.38 -14.82 -17.06
CA ASP A 6 10.56 -13.97 -16.85
C ASP A 6 10.18 -12.51 -16.50
N TYR A 7 9.34 -12.31 -15.48
CA TYR A 7 9.05 -10.98 -14.91
C TYR A 7 9.85 -10.72 -13.61
N GLU A 8 11.08 -11.24 -13.54
CA GLU A 8 12.10 -10.82 -12.57
C GLU A 8 13.22 -10.03 -13.26
N ASN A 9 12.86 -9.06 -14.10
CA ASN A 9 13.81 -8.02 -14.48
C ASN A 9 13.70 -6.90 -13.43
N GLU A 10 14.59 -6.93 -12.43
CA GLU A 10 14.81 -5.79 -11.56
C GLU A 10 15.04 -4.55 -12.41
N LEU A 11 14.25 -3.50 -12.15
CA LEU A 11 14.41 -2.25 -12.83
C LEU A 11 15.80 -1.68 -12.58
N ASN A 12 16.35 -0.98 -13.57
CA ASN A 12 17.49 -0.12 -13.29
C ASN A 12 17.08 0.91 -12.22
N PRO A 13 17.92 1.23 -11.22
CA PRO A 13 17.55 2.14 -10.11
C PRO A 13 16.99 3.50 -10.57
N ILE A 14 17.41 4.01 -11.72
CA ILE A 14 16.87 5.25 -12.30
C ILE A 14 15.47 5.02 -12.90
N GLU A 15 15.22 3.88 -13.55
CA GLU A 15 13.86 3.53 -14.03
C GLU A 15 12.90 3.31 -12.87
N GLU A 16 13.38 2.69 -11.79
CA GLU A 16 12.63 2.53 -10.54
C GLU A 16 12.26 3.89 -9.97
N LYS A 17 13.24 4.80 -9.82
CA LYS A 17 12.97 6.12 -9.28
C LYS A 17 12.02 6.94 -10.13
N LEU A 18 12.14 6.88 -11.46
CA LEU A 18 11.21 7.55 -12.37
C LEU A 18 9.81 6.93 -12.34
N THR A 19 9.70 5.61 -12.12
CA THR A 19 8.42 4.92 -11.93
C THR A 19 7.72 5.42 -10.67
N GLU A 20 8.45 5.60 -9.56
CA GLU A 20 7.91 6.18 -8.33
C GLU A 20 7.41 7.61 -8.56
N ILE A 21 8.22 8.45 -9.22
CA ILE A 21 7.86 9.85 -9.51
C ILE A 21 6.59 9.92 -10.35
N ILE A 22 6.46 9.10 -11.40
CA ILE A 22 5.26 9.07 -12.25
C ILE A 22 4.05 8.51 -11.50
N ALA A 23 4.25 7.50 -10.64
CA ALA A 23 3.17 6.98 -9.81
C ALA A 23 2.67 8.01 -8.78
N SER A 24 3.54 8.92 -8.32
CA SER A 24 3.25 9.92 -7.28
C SER A 24 2.43 11.13 -7.73
N SER A 25 2.10 11.23 -9.02
CA SER A 25 1.49 12.43 -9.62
C SER A 25 -0.02 12.32 -9.87
N ASP A 26 -0.74 11.69 -8.95
CA ASP A 26 -2.21 11.61 -8.94
C ASP A 26 -2.87 11.20 -10.27
N PHE A 27 -2.55 10.02 -10.80
CA PHE A 27 -3.22 9.26 -11.91
C PHE A 27 -3.51 9.97 -13.25
N ARG A 28 -3.60 11.29 -13.28
CA ARG A 28 -3.76 12.19 -14.42
C ARG A 28 -2.47 12.27 -15.25
N GLY A 29 -1.36 11.79 -14.69
CA GLY A 29 -0.04 11.78 -15.29
C GLY A 29 0.71 13.07 -15.02
N ILE A 30 2.03 13.01 -15.17
CA ILE A 30 2.96 14.09 -14.83
C ILE A 30 3.60 14.69 -16.08
N LYS A 31 3.77 16.02 -16.09
CA LYS A 31 4.47 16.68 -17.19
C LYS A 31 5.97 16.42 -17.09
N PHE A 32 6.66 16.39 -18.23
CA PHE A 32 8.11 16.20 -18.27
C PHE A 32 8.87 17.17 -17.33
N ALA A 33 8.49 18.45 -17.34
CA ALA A 33 9.13 19.47 -16.53
C ALA A 33 9.02 19.19 -15.02
N GLU A 34 7.88 18.65 -14.57
CA GLU A 34 7.65 18.27 -13.17
C GLU A 34 8.44 17.01 -12.81
N ILE A 35 8.48 16.00 -13.70
CA ILE A 35 9.34 14.82 -13.49
C ILE A 35 10.80 15.24 -13.31
N VAL A 36 11.30 16.12 -14.18
CA VAL A 36 12.68 16.61 -14.13
C VAL A 36 12.94 17.33 -12.81
N LYS A 37 12.04 18.23 -12.39
CA LYS A 37 12.16 18.98 -11.14
C LYS A 37 12.26 18.06 -9.92
N ILE A 38 11.51 16.95 -9.91
CA ILE A 38 11.56 15.98 -8.81
C ILE A 38 12.80 15.08 -8.93
N ALA A 39 13.14 14.63 -10.13
CA ALA A 39 14.29 13.76 -10.40
C ALA A 39 15.63 14.44 -10.07
N GLU A 40 15.75 15.75 -10.30
CA GLU A 40 16.95 16.53 -9.97
C GLU A 40 17.22 16.56 -8.45
N LYS A 41 16.18 16.55 -7.61
CA LYS A 41 16.33 16.41 -6.14
C LYS A 41 16.94 15.08 -5.72
N HIS A 42 16.91 14.09 -6.63
CA HIS A 42 17.49 12.76 -6.43
C HIS A 42 18.79 12.57 -7.25
N GLY A 43 19.41 13.66 -7.71
CA GLY A 43 20.68 13.61 -8.46
C GLY A 43 20.54 13.11 -9.91
N ILE A 44 19.31 13.04 -10.45
CA ILE A 44 19.07 12.59 -11.83
C ILE A 44 18.92 13.81 -12.72
N SER A 45 19.89 14.02 -13.62
CA SER A 45 19.88 15.16 -14.55
C SER A 45 18.74 15.09 -15.56
N ARG A 46 18.26 16.26 -16.02
CA ARG A 46 17.26 16.39 -17.10
C ARG A 46 17.54 15.52 -18.32
N ALA A 47 18.80 15.48 -18.78
CA ALA A 47 19.21 14.67 -19.93
C ALA A 47 19.07 13.16 -19.65
N THR A 48 19.43 12.73 -18.44
CA THR A 48 19.26 11.34 -18.00
C THR A 48 17.79 10.97 -17.88
N THR A 49 16.97 11.84 -17.29
CA THR A 49 15.51 11.69 -17.21
C THR A 49 14.88 11.51 -18.60
N ALA A 50 15.21 12.38 -19.57
CA ALA A 50 14.69 12.27 -20.93
C ALA A 50 15.07 10.93 -21.59
N ARG A 51 16.34 10.53 -21.47
CA ARG A 51 16.86 9.27 -22.01
C ARG A 51 16.14 8.06 -21.43
N TYR A 52 15.98 8.04 -20.11
CA TYR A 52 15.35 6.92 -19.41
C TYR A 52 13.84 6.88 -19.64
N LEU A 53 13.14 8.02 -19.65
CA LEU A 53 11.72 8.06 -20.00
C LEU A 53 11.48 7.57 -21.43
N ASN A 54 12.29 7.98 -22.41
CA ASN A 54 12.18 7.46 -23.78
C ASN A 54 12.41 5.95 -23.82
N ARG A 55 13.38 5.44 -23.05
CA ARG A 55 13.63 4.00 -22.93
C ARG A 55 12.45 3.27 -22.28
N MET A 56 11.88 3.83 -21.21
CA MET A 56 10.72 3.29 -20.51
C MET A 56 9.48 3.30 -21.40
N THR A 57 9.28 4.33 -22.23
CA THR A 57 8.22 4.36 -23.24
C THR A 57 8.41 3.31 -24.30
N LYS A 58 9.64 3.12 -24.81
CA LYS A 58 9.95 2.03 -25.76
C LYS A 58 9.74 0.64 -25.16
N LYS A 59 10.03 0.47 -23.87
CA LYS A 59 9.80 -0.77 -23.12
C LYS A 59 8.33 -0.99 -22.74
N GLY A 60 7.43 -0.07 -23.07
CA GLY A 60 6.03 -0.15 -22.69
C GLY A 60 5.77 0.08 -21.20
N ILE A 61 6.75 0.58 -20.42
CA ILE A 61 6.61 0.85 -18.98
C ILE A 61 5.83 2.16 -18.75
N VAL A 62 5.99 3.13 -19.64
CA VAL A 62 5.41 4.47 -19.52
C VAL A 62 4.73 4.87 -20.81
N ARG A 63 3.45 5.22 -20.75
CA ARG A 63 2.72 5.84 -21.87
C ARG A 63 2.96 7.34 -21.85
N LYS A 64 3.18 7.91 -23.03
CA LYS A 64 3.42 9.33 -23.22
C LYS A 64 2.38 9.87 -24.20
N ASP A 65 1.39 10.56 -23.65
CA ASP A 65 0.36 11.27 -24.41
C ASP A 65 0.63 12.78 -24.26
N SER A 66 -0.28 13.52 -23.60
CA SER A 66 -0.07 14.88 -23.11
C SER A 66 0.71 14.95 -21.77
N ALA A 67 0.84 13.81 -21.09
CA ALA A 67 1.58 13.62 -19.85
C ALA A 67 2.19 12.20 -19.82
N TYR A 68 3.16 11.98 -18.94
CA TYR A 68 3.74 10.67 -18.70
C TYR A 68 2.88 9.93 -17.67
N ARG A 69 2.49 8.69 -17.99
CA ARG A 69 1.70 7.80 -17.13
C ARG A 69 2.31 6.42 -17.11
N LEU A 70 2.22 5.72 -15.99
CA LEU A 70 2.58 4.30 -15.97
C LEU A 70 1.67 3.55 -16.93
N ALA A 71 2.27 2.71 -17.77
CA ALA A 71 1.52 1.76 -18.55
C ALA A 71 0.92 0.70 -17.61
N MET A 72 -0.15 0.08 -18.07
CA MET A 72 -0.90 -0.90 -17.27
C MET A 72 -0.04 -2.08 -16.80
N GLU A 73 0.95 -2.51 -17.58
CA GLU A 73 1.89 -3.57 -17.16
C GLU A 73 2.82 -3.11 -16.02
N ALA A 74 3.25 -1.84 -16.02
CA ALA A 74 4.15 -1.29 -15.01
C ALA A 74 3.46 -1.06 -13.65
N VAL A 75 2.13 -0.96 -13.62
CA VAL A 75 1.34 -0.88 -12.39
C VAL A 75 1.45 -2.15 -11.53
N HIS A 76 1.88 -3.28 -12.11
CA HIS A 76 2.14 -4.53 -11.35
C HIS A 76 3.49 -4.58 -10.65
N TRP A 77 4.34 -3.59 -10.88
CA TRP A 77 5.65 -3.56 -10.28
C TRP A 77 5.56 -3.13 -8.81
N ARG A 78 6.28 -3.84 -7.94
CA ARG A 78 6.24 -3.65 -6.48
C ARG A 78 6.38 -2.17 -6.08
N HIS A 79 7.31 -1.45 -6.71
CA HIS A 79 7.58 -0.03 -6.43
C HIS A 79 6.50 0.92 -6.96
N ALA A 80 5.88 0.58 -8.09
CA ALA A 80 4.73 1.31 -8.61
C ALA A 80 3.52 1.13 -7.69
N GLN A 81 3.23 -0.10 -7.24
CA GLN A 81 2.15 -0.38 -6.28
C GLN A 81 2.35 0.35 -4.95
N ARG A 82 3.57 0.37 -4.42
CA ARG A 82 3.94 1.12 -3.20
C ARG A 82 3.78 2.63 -3.37
N SER A 83 4.15 3.15 -4.53
CA SER A 83 3.99 4.57 -4.84
C SER A 83 2.52 4.94 -5.01
N LEU A 84 1.74 4.11 -5.69
CA LEU A 84 0.29 4.25 -5.82
C LEU A 84 -0.43 4.16 -4.48
N PHE A 85 0.06 3.33 -3.56
CA PHE A 85 -0.42 3.28 -2.19
C PHE A 85 -0.07 4.55 -1.40
N SER A 86 1.11 5.11 -1.62
CA SER A 86 1.49 6.41 -1.04
C SER A 86 0.60 7.53 -1.59
N VAL A 87 0.20 7.46 -2.86
CA VAL A 87 -0.81 8.35 -3.45
C VAL A 87 -2.20 8.14 -2.87
N LEU A 88 -2.61 6.89 -2.61
CA LEU A 88 -3.86 6.59 -1.89
C LEU A 88 -3.90 7.26 -0.52
N ALA A 89 -2.77 7.22 0.20
CA ALA A 89 -2.64 7.92 1.46
C ALA A 89 -2.70 9.43 1.25
N MET A 90 -1.90 9.99 0.33
CA MET A 90 -1.88 11.42 0.04
C MET A 90 -3.26 11.97 -0.31
N HIS A 91 -4.00 11.33 -1.23
CA HIS A 91 -5.34 11.77 -1.61
C HIS A 91 -6.32 11.83 -0.42
N LEU A 92 -6.18 10.94 0.57
CA LEU A 92 -7.00 11.01 1.78
C LEU A 92 -6.57 12.14 2.72
N PHE A 93 -5.29 12.52 2.70
CA PHE A 93 -4.70 13.57 3.53
C PHE A 93 -4.69 14.96 2.88
N ASP A 94 -4.82 15.08 1.56
CA ASP A 94 -4.87 16.36 0.85
C ASP A 94 -6.06 17.20 1.32
N ASP A 95 -7.22 16.56 1.54
CA ASP A 95 -8.39 17.19 2.18
C ASP A 95 -8.05 17.80 3.55
N ILE A 96 -7.21 17.11 4.33
CA ILE A 96 -6.78 17.57 5.66
C ILE A 96 -5.81 18.72 5.48
N TYR A 97 -4.84 18.57 4.56
CA TYR A 97 -3.82 19.56 4.29
C TYR A 97 -4.42 20.89 3.84
N GLU A 98 -5.36 20.87 2.89
CA GLU A 98 -6.05 22.09 2.41
C GLU A 98 -6.84 22.77 3.52
N LYS A 99 -7.61 22.00 4.30
CA LYS A 99 -8.43 22.53 5.39
C LYS A 99 -7.57 23.06 6.54
N ALA A 100 -6.51 22.37 6.91
CA ALA A 100 -5.57 22.81 7.95
C ALA A 100 -4.83 24.08 7.52
N SER A 101 -4.37 24.14 6.26
CA SER A 101 -3.69 25.32 5.69
C SER A 101 -4.61 26.55 5.60
N SER A 102 -5.93 26.35 5.53
CA SER A 102 -6.89 27.45 5.51
C SER A 102 -7.14 28.10 6.89
N GLY A 103 -6.61 27.53 7.98
CA GLY A 103 -6.82 28.01 9.36
C GLY A 103 -8.26 27.86 9.86
N LYS A 104 -9.13 27.14 9.13
CA LYS A 104 -10.57 27.01 9.43
C LYS A 104 -10.92 25.83 10.33
N LEU A 105 -9.97 24.95 10.63
CA LEU A 105 -10.20 23.79 11.50
C LEU A 105 -9.84 24.13 12.94
N THR A 106 -10.74 23.84 13.86
CA THR A 106 -10.39 23.79 15.28
C THR A 106 -9.50 22.57 15.57
N ASP A 107 -8.71 22.61 16.64
CA ASP A 107 -7.85 21.49 17.05
C ASP A 107 -8.63 20.17 17.21
N LYS A 108 -9.86 20.26 17.75
CA LYS A 108 -10.75 19.12 17.95
C LYS A 108 -11.22 18.53 16.61
N GLU A 109 -11.57 19.38 15.65
CA GLU A 109 -11.99 18.93 14.32
C GLU A 109 -10.81 18.34 13.54
N PHE A 110 -9.64 18.97 13.61
CA PHE A 110 -8.41 18.46 13.02
C PHE A 110 -8.06 17.07 13.58
N ALA A 111 -8.04 16.91 14.91
CA ALA A 111 -7.73 15.63 15.54
C ALA A 111 -8.72 14.52 15.14
N LYS A 112 -10.01 14.83 15.05
CA LYS A 112 -11.05 13.87 14.61
C LYS A 112 -10.86 13.49 13.14
N LEU A 113 -10.61 14.47 12.27
CA LEU A 113 -10.44 14.27 10.84
C LEU A 113 -9.16 13.47 10.54
N PHE A 114 -8.06 13.83 11.18
CA PHE A 114 -6.76 13.17 11.00
C PHE A 114 -6.80 11.71 11.44
N SER A 115 -7.34 11.43 12.63
CA SER A 115 -7.46 10.07 13.14
C SER A 115 -8.44 9.21 12.33
N SER A 116 -9.55 9.77 11.85
CA SER A 116 -10.51 9.02 11.03
C SER A 116 -9.93 8.62 9.67
N LYS A 117 -9.23 9.52 8.97
CA LYS A 117 -8.62 9.24 7.66
C LYS A 117 -7.55 8.14 7.75
N ILE A 118 -6.71 8.16 8.80
CA ILE A 118 -5.77 7.08 9.10
C ILE A 118 -6.53 5.76 9.32
N GLY A 119 -7.59 5.79 10.13
CA GLY A 119 -8.41 4.61 10.42
C GLY A 119 -9.04 3.99 9.17
N VAL A 120 -9.60 4.82 8.28
CA VAL A 120 -10.20 4.38 7.02
C VAL A 120 -9.16 3.73 6.11
N LEU A 121 -8.00 4.37 5.94
CA LEU A 121 -6.91 3.80 5.14
C LEU A 121 -6.45 2.45 5.70
N ALA A 122 -6.32 2.32 7.03
CA ALA A 122 -5.93 1.06 7.71
C ALA A 122 -6.93 -0.04 7.39
N MET A 123 -8.20 0.26 7.65
CA MET A 123 -9.27 -0.72 7.51
C MET A 123 -9.44 -1.14 6.05
N TYR A 124 -9.44 -0.19 5.12
CA TYR A 124 -9.55 -0.49 3.68
C TYR A 124 -8.41 -1.39 3.21
N THR A 125 -7.17 -1.04 3.57
CA THR A 125 -5.99 -1.79 3.15
C THR A 125 -5.99 -3.23 3.66
N MET A 126 -6.34 -3.41 4.94
CA MET A 126 -6.43 -4.73 5.55
C MET A 126 -7.55 -5.57 4.92
N LEU A 127 -8.73 -4.99 4.69
CA LEU A 127 -9.85 -5.69 4.06
C LEU A 127 -9.54 -6.11 2.61
N VAL A 128 -8.85 -5.25 1.84
CA VAL A 128 -8.39 -5.59 0.49
C VAL A 128 -7.34 -6.71 0.53
N GLY A 129 -6.37 -6.63 1.44
CA GLY A 129 -5.35 -7.66 1.61
C GLY A 129 -5.95 -9.02 1.96
N LEU A 130 -6.89 -9.06 2.91
CA LEU A 130 -7.62 -10.27 3.28
C LEU A 130 -8.48 -10.82 2.12
N SER A 131 -9.13 -9.94 1.35
CA SER A 131 -9.89 -10.35 0.16
C SER A 131 -9.01 -10.97 -0.92
N LYS A 132 -7.77 -10.48 -1.09
CA LYS A 132 -6.80 -11.05 -2.02
C LYS A 132 -6.21 -12.37 -1.50
N ALA A 133 -6.01 -12.48 -0.18
CA ALA A 133 -5.45 -13.66 0.46
C ALA A 133 -6.26 -14.95 0.20
N GLU A 134 -7.57 -14.82 -0.05
CA GLU A 134 -8.41 -15.96 -0.44
C GLU A 134 -7.90 -16.69 -1.69
N ARG A 135 -7.34 -15.95 -2.66
CA ARG A 135 -6.85 -16.49 -3.93
C ARG A 135 -5.33 -16.59 -3.97
N ASN A 136 -4.65 -15.67 -3.32
CA ASN A 136 -3.19 -15.55 -3.31
C ASN A 136 -2.72 -14.97 -1.96
N PRO A 137 -2.40 -15.82 -0.97
CA PRO A 137 -1.92 -15.40 0.35
C PRO A 137 -0.66 -14.53 0.29
N GLU A 138 0.24 -14.77 -0.66
CA GLU A 138 1.46 -13.98 -0.88
C GLU A 138 1.14 -12.55 -1.29
N GLU A 139 0.22 -12.38 -2.25
CA GLU A 139 -0.23 -11.06 -2.69
C GLU A 139 -0.99 -10.32 -1.58
N GLY A 140 -1.86 -11.03 -0.85
CA GLY A 140 -2.57 -10.48 0.31
C GLY A 140 -1.61 -10.03 1.42
N GLY A 141 -0.58 -10.82 1.71
CA GLY A 141 0.41 -10.50 2.74
C GLY A 141 1.31 -9.33 2.36
N LYS A 142 1.76 -9.26 1.10
CA LYS A 142 2.47 -8.07 0.59
C LYS A 142 1.61 -6.82 0.66
N TRP A 143 0.33 -6.91 0.30
CA TRP A 143 -0.60 -5.78 0.40
C TRP A 143 -0.74 -5.26 1.84
N ILE A 144 -0.71 -6.15 2.82
CA ILE A 144 -0.77 -5.80 4.25
C ILE A 144 0.56 -5.22 4.74
N GLU A 145 1.68 -5.88 4.44
CA GLU A 145 3.00 -5.49 4.97
C GLU A 145 3.60 -4.26 4.31
N GLU A 146 3.35 -4.06 3.02
CA GLU A 146 3.91 -2.94 2.24
C GLU A 146 3.04 -1.67 2.31
N ALA A 147 1.90 -1.73 3.01
CA ALA A 147 0.99 -0.62 3.30
C ALA A 147 1.59 0.47 4.22
N PHE A 148 0.78 1.45 4.67
CA PHE A 148 1.19 2.43 5.68
C PHE A 148 1.24 1.84 7.09
N GLY A 149 2.04 2.46 7.95
CA GLY A 149 2.26 2.03 9.33
C GLY A 149 3.46 1.10 9.49
N THR A 150 3.91 0.95 10.73
CA THR A 150 4.97 -0.01 11.10
C THR A 150 4.45 -1.45 11.05
N LEU A 151 5.35 -2.43 10.96
CA LEU A 151 4.95 -3.85 10.97
C LEU A 151 4.19 -4.22 12.26
N ILE A 152 4.56 -3.65 13.40
CA ILE A 152 3.90 -3.85 14.69
C ILE A 152 2.46 -3.33 14.66
N GLN A 153 2.25 -2.11 14.14
CA GLN A 153 0.91 -1.54 14.00
C GLN A 153 0.03 -2.38 13.07
N LYS A 154 0.58 -2.80 11.92
CA LYS A 154 -0.10 -3.65 10.95
C LYS A 154 -0.48 -5.00 11.53
N ASP A 155 0.42 -5.63 12.29
CA ASP A 155 0.15 -6.90 12.97
C ASP A 155 -0.99 -6.74 14.00
N GLY A 156 -0.95 -5.69 14.81
CA GLY A 156 -2.01 -5.33 15.75
C GLY A 156 -3.37 -5.14 15.06
N TRP A 157 -3.42 -4.34 13.98
CA TRP A 157 -4.64 -4.14 13.20
C TRP A 157 -5.16 -5.45 12.59
N ARG A 158 -4.27 -6.27 12.03
CA ARG A 158 -4.62 -7.58 11.47
C ARG A 158 -5.21 -8.48 12.55
N VAL A 159 -4.61 -8.56 13.74
CA VAL A 159 -5.13 -9.37 14.86
C VAL A 159 -6.52 -8.90 15.30
N CYS A 160 -6.73 -7.59 15.45
CA CYS A 160 -8.04 -7.03 15.77
C CYS A 160 -9.08 -7.38 14.70
N LEU A 161 -8.74 -7.17 13.43
CA LEU A 161 -9.64 -7.41 12.31
C LEU A 161 -9.97 -8.90 12.16
N ASN A 162 -8.97 -9.77 12.32
CA ASN A 162 -9.14 -11.21 12.37
C ASN A 162 -10.12 -11.61 13.49
N ARG A 163 -9.95 -11.09 14.71
CA ARG A 163 -10.91 -11.38 15.79
C ARG A 163 -12.32 -10.93 15.45
N GLN A 164 -12.46 -9.77 14.82
CA GLN A 164 -13.75 -9.24 14.40
C GLN A 164 -14.41 -10.05 13.27
N ILE A 165 -13.61 -10.58 12.33
CA ILE A 165 -14.09 -11.39 11.21
C ILE A 165 -14.50 -12.79 11.66
N PHE A 166 -13.75 -13.38 12.59
CA PHE A 166 -13.96 -14.76 13.02
C PHE A 166 -14.73 -14.88 14.34
N GLY A 167 -15.12 -13.76 14.95
CA GLY A 167 -15.92 -13.72 16.18
C GLY A 167 -15.14 -14.10 17.46
N GLY A 168 -13.81 -14.08 17.42
CA GLY A 168 -12.97 -14.45 18.56
C GLY A 168 -11.53 -14.79 18.21
N PRO A 169 -10.76 -15.34 19.17
CA PRO A 169 -9.40 -15.82 18.93
C PRO A 169 -9.37 -16.87 17.81
N ILE A 170 -8.42 -16.75 16.90
CA ILE A 170 -8.24 -17.69 15.78
C ILE A 170 -7.08 -18.61 16.09
N ARG A 171 -7.30 -19.90 15.86
CA ARG A 171 -6.21 -20.87 15.79
C ARG A 171 -5.79 -21.04 14.34
N LEU A 172 -4.49 -20.84 14.07
CA LEU A 172 -3.93 -21.17 12.76
C LEU A 172 -3.97 -22.68 12.55
N GLN A 173 -4.24 -23.09 11.32
CA GLN A 173 -4.21 -24.49 10.90
C GLN A 173 -2.81 -25.08 11.06
N HIS A 174 -1.77 -24.26 10.89
CA HIS A 174 -0.37 -24.64 10.99
C HIS A 174 0.34 -23.71 11.97
N PRO A 175 1.08 -24.24 12.95
CA PRO A 175 1.81 -23.42 13.90
C PRO A 175 2.93 -22.65 13.21
N ILE A 176 3.13 -21.39 13.61
CA ILE A 176 4.24 -20.56 13.17
C ILE A 176 5.19 -20.40 14.35
N LYS A 177 6.47 -20.74 14.16
CA LYS A 177 7.51 -20.45 15.15
C LYS A 177 7.85 -18.96 15.07
N LEU A 178 7.74 -18.28 16.20
CA LEU A 178 8.06 -16.85 16.34
C LEU A 178 9.32 -16.68 17.18
N GLU A 179 10.14 -15.71 16.80
CA GLU A 179 11.26 -15.29 17.62
C GLU A 179 10.79 -14.52 18.87
N GLN A 180 11.60 -14.54 19.92
CA GLN A 180 11.33 -13.79 21.14
C GLN A 180 12.07 -12.44 21.11
N PRO A 181 11.48 -11.35 21.61
CA PRO A 181 10.17 -11.30 22.27
C PRO A 181 9.00 -11.21 21.26
N ILE A 182 7.86 -11.78 21.62
CA ILE A 182 6.63 -11.74 20.82
C ILE A 182 5.81 -10.45 20.99
N ALA A 183 6.06 -9.69 22.06
CA ALA A 183 5.43 -8.42 22.37
C ALA A 183 6.50 -7.37 22.73
N PRO A 184 6.19 -6.06 22.63
CA PRO A 184 7.10 -5.03 23.11
C PRO A 184 7.34 -5.20 24.62
N GLU A 185 8.60 -5.19 25.03
CA GLU A 185 9.00 -5.17 26.45
C GLU A 185 9.39 -3.74 26.81
N ILE A 186 8.76 -3.18 27.84
CA ILE A 186 9.09 -1.85 28.38
C ILE A 186 10.01 -2.07 29.57
N ILE A 187 11.20 -1.49 29.51
CA ILE A 187 12.23 -1.59 30.54
C ILE A 187 12.50 -0.17 31.03
N VAL A 188 12.40 0.07 32.34
CA VAL A 188 12.66 1.38 32.95
C VAL A 188 13.92 1.28 33.79
N GLU A 189 14.99 1.95 33.36
CA GLU A 189 16.28 1.97 34.06
C GLU A 189 16.73 3.42 34.24
N GLU A 190 17.06 3.81 35.47
CA GLU A 190 17.54 5.17 35.82
C GLU A 190 16.65 6.32 35.30
N GLY A 191 15.33 6.10 35.24
CA GLY A 191 14.37 7.09 34.72
C GLY A 191 14.28 7.15 33.19
N THR A 192 15.04 6.32 32.48
CA THR A 192 14.97 6.17 31.02
C THR A 192 14.07 4.98 30.66
N ILE A 193 13.17 5.19 29.69
CA ILE A 193 12.30 4.14 29.15
C ILE A 193 12.94 3.53 27.90
N TYR A 194 13.33 2.27 27.99
CA TYR A 194 13.76 1.45 26.87
C TYR A 194 12.60 0.60 26.38
N VAL A 195 12.39 0.58 25.07
CA VAL A 195 11.37 -0.28 24.45
C VAL A 195 12.09 -1.30 23.57
N LYS A 196 12.04 -2.56 23.99
CA LYS A 196 12.54 -3.67 23.19
C LYS A 196 11.44 -4.14 22.26
N LEU A 197 11.67 -3.96 20.96
CA LEU A 197 10.69 -4.28 19.93
C LEU A 197 10.52 -5.81 19.77
N PRO A 198 9.30 -6.28 19.44
CA PRO A 198 9.04 -7.68 19.21
C PRO A 198 9.79 -8.19 17.96
N ARG A 199 10.72 -9.13 18.15
CA ARG A 199 11.41 -9.82 17.05
C ARG A 199 10.51 -10.79 16.31
N ALA A 200 9.37 -11.17 16.91
CA ALA A 200 8.37 -11.97 16.22
C ALA A 200 7.77 -11.26 14.99
N ILE A 201 7.78 -9.93 14.95
CA ILE A 201 7.07 -9.13 13.95
C ILE A 201 8.05 -8.64 12.87
N GLU A 202 8.35 -9.54 11.94
CA GLU A 202 9.28 -9.33 10.83
C GLU A 202 8.61 -9.40 9.45
N PRO A 203 9.27 -8.89 8.39
CA PRO A 203 8.80 -9.07 7.01
C PRO A 203 8.49 -10.54 6.69
N GLY A 204 7.35 -10.77 6.03
CA GLY A 204 6.84 -12.09 5.69
C GLY A 204 5.97 -12.75 6.76
N LEU A 205 5.87 -12.20 7.98
CA LEU A 205 4.97 -12.74 9.01
C LEU A 205 3.51 -12.74 8.55
N ALA A 206 3.03 -11.68 7.90
CA ALA A 206 1.66 -11.60 7.41
C ALA A 206 1.36 -12.70 6.40
N ILE A 207 2.28 -12.97 5.47
CA ILE A 207 2.13 -14.06 4.50
C ILE A 207 2.04 -15.41 5.25
N LYS A 208 2.94 -15.67 6.20
CA LYS A 208 2.93 -16.92 6.99
C LYS A 208 1.59 -17.09 7.73
N VAL A 209 1.09 -16.03 8.35
CA VAL A 209 -0.19 -16.04 9.07
C VAL A 209 -1.35 -16.28 8.11
N LEU A 210 -1.43 -15.56 6.99
CA LEU A 210 -2.51 -15.70 6.01
C LEU A 210 -2.59 -17.12 5.44
N LYS A 211 -1.45 -17.77 5.18
CA LYS A 211 -1.39 -19.18 4.75
C LYS A 211 -1.93 -20.15 5.81
N GLY A 212 -1.78 -19.81 7.08
CA GLY A 212 -2.26 -20.61 8.21
C GLY A 212 -3.68 -20.29 8.65
N LEU A 213 -4.35 -19.29 8.07
CA LEU A 213 -5.70 -18.92 8.49
C LEU A 213 -6.73 -19.98 8.06
N PRO A 214 -7.78 -20.23 8.86
CA PRO A 214 -8.96 -20.91 8.38
C PRO A 214 -9.66 -20.09 7.26
N PRO A 215 -10.53 -20.71 6.45
CA PRO A 215 -11.25 -20.02 5.38
C PRO A 215 -11.95 -18.76 5.90
N ILE A 216 -11.66 -17.62 5.26
CA ILE A 216 -12.19 -16.31 5.66
C ILE A 216 -13.72 -16.29 5.39
N PRO A 217 -14.57 -15.99 6.40
CA PRO A 217 -16.01 -15.88 6.21
C PRO A 217 -16.37 -14.74 5.25
N LYS A 218 -16.70 -15.08 3.99
CA LYS A 218 -16.98 -14.11 2.92
C LYS A 218 -18.04 -13.09 3.30
N LYS A 219 -19.17 -13.56 3.85
CA LYS A 219 -20.27 -12.69 4.27
C LYS A 219 -19.79 -11.62 5.26
N ARG A 220 -18.97 -12.02 6.23
CA ARG A 220 -18.46 -11.10 7.25
C ARG A 220 -17.50 -10.07 6.67
N LEU A 221 -16.64 -10.50 5.74
CA LEU A 221 -15.73 -9.60 5.04
C LEU A 221 -16.51 -8.55 4.23
N GLU A 222 -17.56 -8.96 3.51
CA GLU A 222 -18.40 -8.05 2.74
C GLU A 222 -19.21 -7.09 3.64
N GLU A 223 -19.75 -7.56 4.76
CA GLU A 223 -20.41 -6.69 5.75
C GLU A 223 -19.48 -5.60 6.29
N LEU A 224 -18.22 -5.94 6.58
CA LEU A 224 -17.24 -4.95 7.06
C LEU A 224 -16.85 -3.94 5.99
N LYS A 225 -16.72 -4.37 4.73
CA LYS A 225 -16.49 -3.45 3.60
C LYS A 225 -17.69 -2.52 3.40
N ALA A 226 -18.92 -3.05 3.47
CA ALA A 226 -20.13 -2.26 3.36
C ALA A 226 -20.25 -1.23 4.48
N ALA A 227 -19.99 -1.62 5.73
CA ALA A 227 -19.99 -0.71 6.88
C ALA A 227 -18.93 0.40 6.73
N LEU A 228 -17.75 0.08 6.22
CA LEU A 228 -16.72 1.09 5.95
C LEU A 228 -17.18 2.08 4.87
N ALA A 229 -17.83 1.60 3.81
CA ALA A 229 -18.36 2.42 2.73
C ALA A 229 -19.53 3.32 3.19
N GLU A 230 -20.36 2.85 4.12
CA GLU A 230 -21.45 3.62 4.71
C GLU A 230 -20.92 4.76 5.59
N LEU A 231 -19.94 4.46 6.44
CA LEU A 231 -19.37 5.45 7.38
C LEU A 231 -18.47 6.48 6.70
N TYR A 232 -17.78 6.09 5.62
CA TYR A 232 -16.78 6.91 4.93
C TYR A 232 -16.91 6.82 3.40
N PRO A 233 -18.06 7.22 2.83
CA PRO A 233 -18.38 6.97 1.42
C PRO A 233 -17.46 7.69 0.45
N ASN A 234 -17.01 8.91 0.79
CA ASN A 234 -16.14 9.70 -0.08
C ASN A 234 -14.74 9.09 -0.14
N GLU A 235 -14.20 8.72 1.02
CA GLU A 235 -12.90 8.10 1.17
C GLU A 235 -12.87 6.74 0.46
N VAL A 236 -13.87 5.89 0.71
CA VAL A 236 -13.95 4.57 0.07
C VAL A 236 -14.09 4.69 -1.44
N LYS A 237 -14.87 5.66 -1.96
CA LYS A 237 -14.98 5.91 -3.40
C LYS A 237 -13.64 6.27 -4.05
N ILE A 238 -12.82 7.10 -3.40
CA ILE A 238 -11.47 7.45 -3.88
C ILE A 238 -10.60 6.19 -3.91
N LEU A 239 -10.59 5.42 -2.82
CA LEU A 239 -9.79 4.21 -2.68
C LEU A 239 -10.19 3.12 -3.70
N ASP A 240 -11.48 2.91 -3.91
CA ASP A 240 -12.01 1.95 -4.90
C ASP A 240 -11.72 2.38 -6.34
N GLY A 241 -11.80 3.68 -6.64
CA GLY A 241 -11.45 4.21 -7.96
C GLY A 241 -10.01 3.83 -8.35
N VAL A 242 -9.08 4.00 -7.42
CA VAL A 242 -7.67 3.63 -7.62
C VAL A 242 -7.47 2.11 -7.67
N LEU A 243 -8.11 1.36 -6.76
CA LEU A 243 -8.01 -0.10 -6.76
C LEU A 243 -8.53 -0.72 -8.07
N ASN A 244 -9.60 -0.18 -8.64
CA ASN A 244 -10.18 -0.66 -9.88
C ASN A 244 -9.25 -0.39 -11.08
N GLN A 245 -8.56 0.75 -11.12
CA GLN A 245 -7.55 1.01 -12.15
C GLN A 245 -6.39 0.01 -12.05
N ILE A 246 -5.93 -0.33 -10.84
CA ILE A 246 -4.91 -1.38 -10.63
C ILE A 246 -5.41 -2.74 -11.14
N LYS A 247 -6.67 -3.11 -10.86
CA LYS A 247 -7.26 -4.37 -11.33
C LYS A 247 -7.43 -4.42 -12.85
N GLU A 248 -7.91 -3.34 -13.44
CA GLU A 248 -8.06 -3.22 -14.90
C GLU A 248 -6.69 -3.34 -15.58
N ALA A 249 -5.66 -2.75 -14.97
CA ALA A 249 -4.28 -2.89 -15.41
C ALA A 249 -3.80 -4.34 -15.40
N ALA A 250 -4.19 -5.10 -14.37
CA ALA A 250 -3.84 -6.53 -14.23
C ALA A 250 -4.51 -7.40 -15.28
N ARG A 251 -5.71 -7.03 -15.72
CA ARG A 251 -6.43 -7.80 -16.73
C ARG A 251 -5.82 -7.61 -18.12
N ILE A 252 -5.47 -6.38 -18.48
CA ILE A 252 -4.89 -6.04 -19.79
C ILE A 252 -3.52 -6.68 -19.96
N SER A 253 -2.66 -6.63 -18.93
CA SER A 253 -1.31 -7.22 -18.95
C SER A 253 -1.29 -8.75 -19.09
N LYS A 254 -2.39 -9.45 -18.79
CA LYS A 254 -2.49 -10.92 -18.97
C LYS A 254 -2.95 -11.34 -20.36
N MET A 255 -3.40 -10.39 -21.18
CA MET A 255 -3.94 -10.65 -22.52
C MET A 255 -2.94 -10.31 -23.65
N GLY A 256 -1.86 -9.59 -23.34
CA GLY A 256 -0.72 -9.32 -24.24
C GLY A 256 0.44 -10.26 -23.96
#